data_AF-A0A531K1V3-F1
#
_entry.id   AF-A0A531K1V3-F1
#
_cell.length_a   1.000
_cell.length_b   1.000
_cell.length_c   1.000
_cell.angle_alpha   90.00
_cell.angle_beta   90.00
_cell.angle_gamma   90.00
#
_symmetry.space_group_name_H-M   'P 1'
#
loop_
_entity.id
_entity.type
_entity.pdbx_description
1 polymer ?
#
loop_
_entity_poly.entity_id
_entity_poly.type
_entity_poly.pdbx_seq_one_letter_code
_entity_poly.pdbx_strand_id
1 'polypeptide(L)'
;FLFFDNIEEACEKGFDVYDFSVGDEPYKRLWCDIETRHFEVLIPLTLKGRALVFVLRQGGRLKAFVKNSPTIWRLTKMLRRKAAGQAVPAEGDS
;
A
#
# COMPACT_ATOMS: atom_id res chain seq x y z
N PHE A 1 -7.04 7.52 18.53
CA PHE A 1 -7.59 8.53 19.46
C PHE A 1 -7.74 9.88 18.78
N LEU A 2 -6.72 10.45 18.13
CA LEU A 2 -6.80 11.79 17.49
C LEU A 2 -7.95 12.01 16.48
N PHE A 3 -8.45 10.97 15.81
CA PHE A 3 -9.52 11.13 14.82
C PHE A 3 -10.91 11.27 15.42
N PHE A 4 -11.12 10.80 16.66
CA PHE A 4 -12.41 10.93 17.32
C PHE A 4 -12.75 12.40 17.57
N ASP A 5 -11.82 13.13 18.20
CA ASP A 5 -11.98 14.56 18.51
C ASP A 5 -12.23 15.39 17.24
N ASN A 6 -11.51 15.07 16.15
CA ASN A 6 -11.70 15.75 14.86
C ASN A 6 -13.08 15.49 14.23
N ILE A 7 -13.62 14.27 14.38
CA ILE A 7 -14.96 13.91 13.87
C ILE A 7 -16.02 14.59 14.74
N GLU A 8 -15.86 14.58 16.06
CA GLU A 8 -16.76 15.25 16.99
C GLU A 8 -16.86 16.75 16.70
N GLU A 9 -15.72 17.43 16.55
CA GLU A 9 -15.66 18.85 16.16
C GLU A 9 -16.33 19.09 14.79
N ALA A 10 -16.18 18.17 13.84
CA ALA A 10 -16.84 18.28 12.54
C ALA A 10 -18.37 18.15 12.65
N CYS A 11 -18.85 17.25 13.51
CA CYS A 11 -20.28 17.12 13.81
C CYS A 11 -20.83 18.37 14.50
N GLU A 12 -20.11 18.93 15.47
CA GLU A 12 -20.51 20.17 16.16
C GLU A 12 -20.59 21.37 15.21
N LYS A 13 -19.72 21.40 14.19
CA LYS A 13 -19.74 22.41 13.12
C LYS A 13 -20.80 22.16 12.05
N GLY A 14 -21.56 21.06 12.14
CA GLY A 14 -22.65 20.74 11.22
C GLY A 14 -22.19 20.19 9.87
N PHE A 15 -21.02 19.53 9.80
CA PHE A 15 -20.60 18.82 8.59
C PHE A 15 -21.28 17.44 8.50
N ASP A 16 -21.79 17.11 7.31
CA ASP A 16 -22.48 15.84 7.05
C ASP A 16 -21.51 14.68 6.72
N VAL A 17 -20.30 14.97 6.24
CA VAL A 17 -19.32 13.97 5.78
C VAL A 17 -17.92 14.34 6.24
N TYR A 18 -17.20 13.35 6.79
CA TYR A 18 -15.79 13.47 7.16
C TYR A 18 -14.91 12.60 6.25
N ASP A 19 -14.01 13.22 5.49
CA ASP A 19 -13.15 12.53 4.51
C ASP A 19 -11.73 12.31 5.07
N PHE A 20 -11.36 11.04 5.25
CA PHE A 20 -10.02 10.61 5.68
C PHE A 20 -8.94 10.67 4.60
N SER A 21 -9.26 11.19 3.42
CA SER A 21 -8.42 11.22 2.23
C SER A 21 -8.02 9.83 1.74
N VAL A 22 -7.30 9.80 0.62
CA VAL A 22 -6.85 8.58 -0.06
C VAL A 22 -5.96 7.74 0.87
N GLY A 23 -6.23 6.44 0.90
CA GLY A 23 -5.47 5.47 1.67
C GLY A 23 -6.37 4.32 2.11
N ASP A 24 -5.79 3.14 2.25
CA ASP A 24 -6.50 1.93 2.65
C ASP A 24 -5.93 1.39 3.97
N GLU A 25 -5.79 2.28 4.95
CA GLU A 25 -5.34 1.91 6.27
C GLU A 25 -6.47 1.20 7.05
N PRO A 26 -6.19 0.09 7.76
CA PRO A 26 -7.24 -0.69 8.45
C PRO A 26 -8.12 0.12 9.40
N TYR A 27 -7.57 1.16 10.03
CA TYR A 27 -8.34 2.01 10.94
C TYR A 27 -9.40 2.84 10.21
N LYS A 28 -9.15 3.30 8.97
CA LYS A 28 -10.13 4.08 8.19
C LYS A 28 -11.38 3.25 7.90
N ARG A 29 -11.21 1.94 7.65
CA ARG A 29 -12.32 0.99 7.43
C ARG A 29 -13.23 0.81 8.65
N LEU A 30 -12.76 1.15 9.86
CA LEU A 30 -13.57 1.09 11.07
C LEU A 30 -14.40 2.37 11.28
N TRP A 31 -13.98 3.49 10.69
CA TRP A 31 -14.64 4.79 10.84
C TRP A 31 -15.49 5.17 9.62
N CYS A 32 -15.06 4.81 8.41
CA CYS A 32 -15.77 5.13 7.17
C CYS A 32 -16.78 4.04 6.82
N ASP A 33 -18.03 4.45 6.66
CA ASP A 33 -19.14 3.66 6.11
C ASP A 33 -19.30 3.84 4.59
N ILE A 34 -18.78 4.94 4.03
CA ILE A 34 -18.79 5.25 2.59
C ILE A 34 -17.49 4.76 1.92
N GLU A 35 -17.61 3.88 0.92
CA GLU A 35 -16.48 3.42 0.09
C GLU A 35 -16.38 4.23 -1.21
N THR A 36 -15.38 5.12 -1.31
CA THR A 36 -15.07 5.86 -2.54
C THR A 36 -13.95 5.17 -3.33
N ARG A 37 -14.32 4.51 -4.43
CA ARG A 37 -13.35 3.85 -5.32
C ARG A 37 -12.64 4.86 -6.21
N HIS A 38 -11.31 4.89 -6.10
CA HIS A 38 -10.45 5.73 -6.93
C HIS A 38 -9.88 4.93 -8.10
N PHE A 39 -9.95 5.50 -9.30
CA PHE A 39 -9.44 4.89 -10.52
C PHE A 39 -8.41 5.81 -11.17
N GLU A 40 -7.26 5.24 -11.56
CA GLU A 40 -6.29 5.95 -12.39
C GLU A 40 -6.70 5.83 -13.86
N VAL A 41 -6.93 6.97 -14.52
CA VAL A 41 -7.34 7.02 -15.93
C VAL A 41 -6.18 7.54 -16.77
N LEU A 42 -5.72 6.71 -17.72
CA LEU A 42 -4.66 7.04 -18.65
C LEU A 42 -5.20 6.99 -20.08
N ILE A 43 -5.21 8.13 -20.77
CA ILE A 43 -5.72 8.27 -22.15
C ILE A 43 -4.55 8.54 -23.10
N PRO A 44 -4.03 7.52 -23.80
CA PRO A 44 -2.90 7.70 -24.70
C PRO A 44 -3.35 8.28 -26.06
N LEU A 45 -2.87 9.47 -26.39
CA LEU A 45 -3.17 10.15 -27.67
C LEU A 45 -2.25 9.70 -28.82
N THR A 46 -1.17 8.99 -28.52
CA THR A 46 -0.16 8.55 -29.50
C THR A 46 0.21 7.08 -29.30
N LEU A 47 0.81 6.46 -30.33
CA LEU A 47 1.33 5.08 -30.23
C LEU A 47 2.40 4.94 -29.13
N LYS A 48 3.29 5.93 -28.98
CA LYS A 48 4.26 5.96 -27.88
C LYS A 48 3.56 6.03 -26.52
N GLY A 49 2.49 6.82 -26.40
CA GLY A 49 1.66 6.87 -25.21
C GLY A 49 1.01 5.52 -24.88
N ARG A 50 0.53 4.78 -25.90
CA ARG A 50 -0.04 3.44 -25.70
C ARG A 50 1.00 2.47 -25.14
N ALA A 51 2.22 2.49 -25.68
CA ALA A 51 3.33 1.67 -25.17
C ALA A 51 3.67 2.02 -23.71
N LEU A 52 3.74 3.31 -23.37
CA LEU A 52 4.01 3.75 -22.00
C LEU A 52 2.91 3.28 -21.02
N VAL A 53 1.64 3.50 -21.36
CA VAL A 53 0.50 3.07 -20.54
C VAL A 53 0.51 1.56 -20.33
N PHE A 54 0.87 0.79 -21.35
CA PHE A 54 1.02 -0.65 -21.23
C PHE A 54 2.08 -1.02 -20.18
N VAL A 55 3.29 -0.44 -20.29
CA VAL A 55 4.38 -0.69 -19.32
C VAL A 55 3.97 -0.31 -17.90
N LEU A 56 3.37 0.86 -17.70
CA LEU A 56 2.91 1.32 -16.38
C LEU A 56 1.89 0.35 -15.77
N ARG A 57 0.90 -0.08 -16.57
CA ARG A 57 -0.12 -1.06 -16.12
C ARG A 57 0.49 -2.40 -15.75
N GLN A 58 1.43 -2.91 -16.54
CA GLN A 58 2.10 -4.18 -16.24
C GLN A 58 2.97 -4.06 -14.97
N GLY A 59 3.70 -2.96 -14.82
CA GLY A 59 4.49 -2.68 -13.61
C GLY A 59 3.62 -2.60 -12.35
N GLY A 60 2.47 -1.93 -12.43
CA GLY A 60 1.49 -1.85 -11.33
C GLY A 60 0.96 -3.24 -10.93
N ARG A 61 0.55 -4.06 -11.92
CA ARG A 61 0.07 -5.43 -11.68
C ARG A 61 1.14 -6.32 -11.04
N LEU A 62 2.38 -6.22 -11.50
CA LEU A 62 3.48 -7.00 -10.94
C LEU A 62 3.75 -6.60 -9.49
N LYS A 63 3.80 -5.30 -9.19
CA LYS A 63 3.94 -4.80 -7.81
C LYS A 63 2.79 -5.28 -6.92
N ALA A 64 1.54 -5.20 -7.41
CA ALA A 64 0.37 -5.67 -6.67
C ALA A 64 0.44 -7.18 -6.40
N PHE A 65 0.82 -7.98 -7.40
CA PHE A 65 1.00 -9.42 -7.23
C PHE A 65 2.08 -9.76 -6.20
N VAL A 66 3.21 -9.07 -6.23
CA VAL A 66 4.29 -9.24 -5.25
C VAL A 66 3.82 -8.87 -3.83
N LYS A 67 3.17 -7.72 -3.67
CA LYS A 67 2.67 -7.25 -2.37
C LYS A 67 1.55 -8.13 -1.80
N ASN A 68 0.65 -8.62 -2.66
CA ASN A 68 -0.51 -9.39 -2.25
C ASN A 68 -0.29 -10.91 -2.23
N SER A 69 0.91 -11.40 -2.51
CA SER A 69 1.21 -12.83 -2.45
C SER A 69 1.85 -13.22 -1.11
N PRO A 70 1.12 -13.92 -0.22
CA PRO A 70 1.69 -14.41 1.03
C PRO A 70 2.83 -15.38 0.80
N THR A 71 2.81 -16.11 -0.32
CA THR A 71 3.83 -17.11 -0.68
C THR A 71 5.16 -16.45 -1.02
N ILE A 72 5.15 -15.33 -1.76
CA ILE A 72 6.37 -14.56 -2.04
C ILE A 72 6.97 -14.06 -0.73
N TRP A 73 6.14 -13.49 0.16
CA TRP A 73 6.62 -13.02 1.46
C TRP A 73 7.18 -14.14 2.35
N ARG A 74 6.55 -15.32 2.35
CA ARG A 74 7.07 -16.52 3.04
C ARG A 74 8.42 -16.93 2.48
N LEU A 75 8.56 -16.98 1.16
CA LEU A 75 9.80 -17.35 0.50
C LEU A 75 10.90 -16.32 0.80
N THR A 76 10.61 -15.02 0.70
CA THR A 76 11.54 -13.95 1.07
C THR A 76 11.99 -14.06 2.52
N LYS A 77 11.06 -14.34 3.45
CA LYS A 77 11.41 -14.57 4.87
C LYS A 77 12.30 -15.80 5.05
N MET A 78 12.04 -16.89 4.33
CA MET A 78 12.86 -18.10 4.39
C MET A 78 14.28 -17.85 3.84
N LEU A 79 14.38 -17.17 2.71
CA LEU A 79 15.66 -16.76 2.12
C LEU A 79 16.43 -15.82 3.05
N ARG A 80 15.75 -14.83 3.64
CA ARG A 80 16.34 -13.93 4.64
C ARG A 80 16.85 -14.69 5.87
N ARG A 81 16.09 -15.67 6.36
CA ARG A 81 16.51 -16.51 7.50
C ARG A 81 17.73 -17.37 7.16
N LYS A 82 17.80 -17.91 5.94
CA LYS A 82 18.97 -18.69 5.47
C LYS A 82 20.21 -17.82 5.30
N ALA A 83 20.06 -16.62 4.74
CA ALA A 83 21.15 -15.65 4.60
C ALA A 83 21.64 -15.13 5.97
N ALA A 84 20.72 -14.86 6.91
CA ALA A 84 21.09 -14.47 8.26
C ALA A 84 21.74 -15.61 9.07
N GLY A 85 21.40 -16.87 8.79
CA GLY A 85 22.07 -18.05 9.34
C GLY A 85 23.43 -18.37 8.70
N GLN A 86 23.79 -17.69 7.61
CA GLN A 86 25.11 -17.77 6.95
C GLN A 86 26.05 -16.62 7.34
N ALA A 87 25.64 -15.72 8.26
CA ALA A 87 26.57 -14.79 8.88
C ALA A 87 27.55 -15.58 9.77
N VAL A 88 28.74 -15.82 9.22
CA VAL A 88 29.87 -16.53 9.83
C VAL A 88 30.22 -15.90 11.19
N PRO A 89 30.54 -16.70 12.24
CA PRO A 89 31.00 -16.18 13.52
C PRO A 89 32.32 -15.41 13.31
N ALA A 90 32.38 -14.18 13.80
CA ALA A 90 33.62 -13.42 13.84
C ALA A 90 34.64 -14.18 14.71
N GLU A 91 35.71 -14.61 14.07
CA GLU A 91 36.90 -15.19 14.67
C GLU A 91 37.75 -14.06 15.31
N GLY A 92 38.18 -14.27 16.56
CA GLY A 92 39.23 -13.49 17.24
C GLY A 92 38.76 -12.52 18.33
N ASP A 93 39.08 -12.79 19.60
CA ASP A 93 40.37 -12.34 20.13
C ASP A 93 40.81 -13.19 21.33
N SER A 94 42.13 -13.29 21.53
CA SER A 94 42.82 -14.15 22.50
C SER A 94 42.84 -13.61 23.93
#